data_AF-A0A498I157-F1
#
_entry.id   AF-A0A498I157-F1
#
_cell.length_a   1.000
_cell.length_b   1.000
_cell.length_c   1.000
_cell.angle_alpha   90.00
_cell.angle_beta   90.00
_cell.angle_gamma   90.00
#
_symmetry.space_group_name_H-M   'P 1'
#
loop_
_entity.id
_entity.type
_entity.pdbx_description
1 polymer ?
#
loop_
_entity_poly.entity_id
_entity_poly.type
_entity_poly.pdbx_seq_one_letter_code
_entity_poly.pdbx_strand_id
1 'polypeptide(L)' 'MDDNGSFKAWLCKDVKGMLSLYEASYFAFEGENLLDEGLAFSTNYLKNLSAPSVTNGLAEQVSHALELPLHHRMQRLEAR' A
#
# COMPACT_ATOMS: atom_id res chain seq x y z
N MET A 1 13.23 -8.86 3.66
CA MET A 1 12.55 -10.08 4.15
C MET A 1 13.15 -10.53 5.46
N ASP A 2 12.36 -11.20 6.28
CA ASP A 2 12.87 -12.00 7.39
C ASP A 2 13.52 -13.31 6.88
N ASP A 3 13.94 -14.17 7.80
CA ASP A 3 14.63 -15.42 7.47
C ASP A 3 13.72 -16.43 6.72
N ASN A 4 12.40 -16.22 6.75
CA ASN A 4 11.41 -17.04 6.05
C ASN A 4 11.03 -16.47 4.67
N GLY A 5 11.68 -15.38 4.23
CA GLY A 5 11.33 -14.72 2.98
C GLY A 5 10.12 -13.80 3.06
N SER A 6 9.51 -13.64 4.23
CA SER A 6 8.31 -12.81 4.43
C SER A 6 8.66 -11.34 4.69
N PHE A 7 7.70 -10.44 4.45
CA PHE A 7 7.84 -9.03 4.79
C PHE A 7 8.05 -8.85 6.30
N LYS A 8 9.06 -8.06 6.68
CA LYS A 8 9.40 -7.87 8.10
C LYS A 8 8.28 -7.10 8.81
N ALA A 9 7.76 -7.63 9.91
CA ALA A 9 6.65 -7.03 10.64
C ALA A 9 6.89 -5.58 11.12
N TRP A 10 8.14 -5.17 11.34
CA TRP A 10 8.44 -3.79 11.75
C TRP A 10 8.25 -2.75 10.64
N LEU A 11 8.13 -3.17 9.37
CA LEU A 11 7.80 -2.28 8.24
C LEU A 11 6.42 -1.62 8.41
N CYS A 12 5.54 -2.25 9.20
CA CYS A 12 4.25 -1.70 9.63
C CYS A 12 4.36 -0.44 10.53
N LYS A 13 5.54 0.15 10.69
CA LYS A 13 5.70 1.47 11.33
C LYS A 13 5.78 2.60 10.31
N ASP A 14 6.05 2.28 9.05
CA ASP A 14 6.17 3.25 7.97
C ASP A 14 4.92 3.22 7.07
N VAL A 15 3.95 4.07 7.40
CA VAL A 15 2.70 4.20 6.64
C VAL A 15 2.95 4.63 5.20
N LYS A 16 3.90 5.53 4.96
CA LYS A 16 4.22 6.03 3.61
C LYS A 16 4.90 4.96 2.78
N GLY A 17 5.82 4.22 3.38
CA GLY A 17 6.44 3.04 2.77
C GLY A 17 5.40 1.99 2.41
N MET A 18 4.43 1.74 3.29
CA MET A 18 3.37 0.77 3.03
C MET A 18 2.43 1.21 1.90
N LEU A 19 2.04 2.48 1.88
CA LEU A 19 1.24 3.05 0.80
C LEU A 19 1.97 2.95 -0.54
N SER A 20 3.28 3.22 -0.54
CA SER A 20 4.11 3.12 -1.74
C SER A 20 4.23 1.68 -2.23
N LEU A 21 4.39 0.71 -1.32
CA LEU A 21 4.40 -0.71 -1.65
C LEU A 21 3.05 -1.18 -2.23
N TYR A 22 1.94 -0.75 -1.63
CA TYR A 22 0.59 -1.05 -2.12
C TYR A 22 0.43 -0.58 -3.57
N GLU A 23 0.74 0.70 -3.86
CA GLU A 23 0.61 1.26 -5.20
C GLU A 23 1.54 0.59 -6.22
N ALA A 24 2.79 0.28 -5.83
CA ALA A 24 3.74 -0.40 -6.70
C ALA A 24 3.32 -1.84 -7.03
N SER A 25 2.63 -2.51 -6.11
CA SER A 25 2.20 -3.91 -6.32
C SER A 25 1.13 -4.06 -7.40
N TYR A 26 0.42 -2.99 -7.76
CA TYR A 26 -0.53 -3.00 -8.89
C TYR A 26 0.14 -3.00 -10.27
N PHE A 27 1.47 -2.88 -10.35
CA PHE A 27 2.22 -3.01 -11.59
C PHE A 27 2.71 -4.43 -11.86
N ALA A 28 2.27 -5.41 -11.06
CA ALA A 28 2.70 -6.80 -11.16
C ALA A 28 2.27 -7.46 -12.49
N PHE A 29 3.15 -8.30 -13.02
CA PHE A 29 2.84 -9.25 -14.10
C PHE A 29 2.56 -10.65 -13.54
N GLU A 30 1.93 -11.49 -14.37
CA GLU A 30 1.67 -12.89 -14.02
C GLU A 30 2.98 -13.62 -13.66
N GLY A 31 2.99 -14.26 -12.49
CA GLY A 31 4.15 -14.99 -11.96
C GLY A 31 5.02 -14.19 -10.97
N GLU A 32 4.74 -12.91 -10.73
CA GLU A 32 5.45 -12.08 -9.75
C GLU A 32 4.90 -12.24 -8.32
N ASN A 33 5.05 -13.44 -7.75
CA ASN A 33 4.53 -13.80 -6.43
C ASN A 33 4.91 -12.81 -5.31
N LEU A 34 6.10 -12.19 -5.42
CA LEU A 34 6.56 -11.20 -4.44
C LEU A 34 5.66 -9.95 -4.39
N LEU A 35 5.16 -9.49 -5.54
CA LEU A 35 4.27 -8.33 -5.60
C LEU A 35 2.85 -8.70 -5.18
N ASP A 36 2.40 -9.94 -5.44
CA ASP A 36 1.14 -10.44 -4.89
C ASP A 36 1.16 -10.49 -3.35
N GLU A 37 2.25 -11.00 -2.78
CA GLU A 37 2.48 -10.99 -1.32
C GLU A 37 2.59 -9.56 -0.79
N GLY A 38 3.28 -8.67 -1.52
CA GLY A 38 3.42 -7.26 -1.19
C GLY A 38 2.08 -6.54 -1.16
N LEU A 39 1.21 -6.83 -2.12
CA LEU A 39 -0.15 -6.31 -2.19
C LEU A 39 -0.96 -6.79 -0.98
N ALA A 40 -0.95 -8.09 -0.67
CA ALA A 40 -1.68 -8.64 0.47
C ALA A 40 -1.20 -8.05 1.81
N PHE A 41 0.12 -7.98 2.01
CA PHE A 41 0.75 -7.46 3.22
C PHE A 41 0.42 -5.98 3.44
N SER A 42 0.63 -5.15 2.42
CA SER A 42 0.37 -3.71 2.48
C SER A 42 -1.11 -3.39 2.62
N THR A 43 -1.98 -4.10 1.91
CA THR A 43 -3.45 -3.95 2.03
C THR A 43 -3.93 -4.27 3.44
N ASN A 44 -3.44 -5.36 4.04
CA ASN A 44 -3.82 -5.75 5.40
C ASN A 44 -3.43 -4.64 6.39
N TYR A 45 -2.21 -4.14 6.29
CA TYR A 45 -1.74 -3.06 7.15
C TYR A 45 -2.58 -1.78 6.99
N LEU A 46 -2.76 -1.30 5.76
CA LEU A 46 -3.45 -0.03 5.48
C LEU A 46 -4.92 -0.07 5.92
N LYS A 47 -5.61 -1.22 5.80
CA LYS A 47 -6.98 -1.41 6.28
C LYS A 47 -7.10 -1.42 7.80
N ASN A 48 -6.06 -1.88 8.50
CA ASN A 48 -6.03 -1.96 9.97
C ASN A 48 -5.34 -0.73 10.61
N LEU A 49 -5.06 0.30 9.83
CA LEU A 49 -4.39 1.50 10.29
C LEU A 49 -5.31 2.31 11.22
N SER A 50 -4.81 2.64 12.41
CA SER A 50 -5.59 3.38 13.41
C SER A 50 -5.54 4.90 13.16
N ALA A 51 -6.67 5.60 13.28
CA ALA A 51 -6.75 7.06 13.06
C ALA A 51 -5.72 7.90 13.85
N PRO A 52 -5.35 7.59 15.11
CA PRO A 52 -4.34 8.36 15.86
C PRO A 52 -2.91 8.23 15.30
N SER A 53 -2.65 7.24 14.45
CA SER A 53 -1.29 6.90 13.98
C SER A 53 -0.85 7.67 12.73
N VAL A 54 -1.70 8.54 12.17
CA VAL A 54 -1.51 9.14 10.85
C VAL A 54 -1.98 10.61 10.85
N THR A 55 -1.31 11.46 10.07
CA THR A 55 -1.81 12.82 9.80
C THR A 55 -3.04 12.77 8.89
N ASN A 56 -3.97 13.73 9.03
CA ASN A 56 -5.21 13.75 8.25
C ASN A 56 -4.97 13.61 6.72
N GLY A 57 -3.99 14.32 6.17
CA GLY A 57 -3.68 14.25 4.73
C GLY A 57 -3.16 12.87 4.28
N LEU A 58 -2.36 12.19 5.11
CA LEU A 58 -1.89 10.85 4.77
C LEU A 58 -3.01 9.81 4.96
N ALA A 59 -3.91 10.01 5.92
CA ALA A 59 -5.10 9.16 6.08
C ALA A 59 -6.02 9.26 4.85
N GLU A 60 -6.23 10.46 4.29
CA GLU A 60 -6.98 10.67 3.06
C GLU A 60 -6.32 9.97 1.86
N GLN A 61 -5.00 10.08 1.72
CA GLN A 61 -4.25 9.36 0.68
C GLN A 61 -4.41 7.85 0.78
N VAL A 62 -4.35 7.30 2.01
CA VAL A 62 -4.55 5.86 2.25
C VAL A 62 -5.98 5.45 1.89
N SER A 63 -6.99 6.22 2.30
CA SER A 63 -8.40 5.94 1.97
C SER A 63 -8.62 5.94 0.46
N HIS A 64 -8.09 6.95 -0.25
CA HIS A 64 -8.20 7.07 -1.70
C HIS A 64 -7.51 5.89 -2.42
N ALA A 65 -6.33 5.47 -1.96
CA ALA A 65 -5.61 4.29 -2.47
C ALA A 65 -6.39 2.98 -2.30
N LEU A 66 -7.02 2.80 -1.14
CA LEU A 66 -7.83 1.61 -0.86
C LEU A 66 -9.15 1.57 -1.65
N GLU A 67 -9.67 2.72 -2.08
CA GLU A 67 -10.84 2.78 -2.98
C GLU A 67 -10.47 2.36 -4.40
N LEU A 68 -9.41 2.95 -4.95
CA LEU A 68 -8.88 2.62 -6.27
C LEU A 68 -7.38 2.93 -6.30
N PRO A 69 -6.49 1.99 -6.63
CA PRO A 69 -5.06 2.27 -6.71
C PRO A 69 -4.74 3.24 -7.84
N LEU A 70 -3.68 4.03 -7.67
CA LEU A 70 -3.22 5.04 -8.61
C LEU A 70 -3.03 4.48 -10.03
N HIS A 71 -2.54 3.24 -10.17
CA HIS A 71 -2.34 2.60 -11.48
C HIS A 71 -3.65 2.49 -12.29
N HIS A 72 -4.81 2.42 -11.62
CA HIS A 72 -6.11 2.32 -12.27
C HIS A 72 -6.84 3.67 -12.38
N ARG A 73 -6.29 4.76 -11.84
CA ARG A 73 -6.93 6.08 -11.85
C ARG A 73 -6.68 6.83 -13.15
N MET A 74 -7.64 7.66 -13.55
CA MET A 74 -7.45 8.61 -14.65
C MET A 74 -6.59 9.78 -14.16
N GLN A 75 -5.38 9.91 -14.72
CA GLN A 75 -4.40 10.95 -14.33
C GLN A 75 -4.96 12.38 -14.33
N ARG A 76 -5.84 12.71 -15.29
CA ARG A 76 -6.46 14.05 -15.36
C ARG A 76 -7.40 14.35 -14.21
N LEU A 77 -8.05 13.33 -13.65
CA LEU A 77 -8.91 13.49 -12.48
C LEU A 77 -8.08 13.58 -11.19
N GLU A 78 -6.98 12.84 -11.12
CA GLU A 78 -6.06 12.82 -9.97
C GLU A 78 -5.30 14.15 -9.78
N ALA A 79 -5.07 14.92 -10.85
CA ALA A 79 -4.34 16.19 -10.79
C ALA A 79 -5.15 17.37 -10.21
N ARG A 80 -6.40 17.15 -9.78
CA ARG A 80 -7.32 18.18 -9.27
C ARG A 80 -7.33 18.20 -7.75
#